data_AF-A0A2N2JFC9-F1
#
_entry.id   AF-A0A2N2JFC9-F1
#
_cell.length_a   1.000
_cell.length_b   1.000
_cell.length_c   1.000
_cell.angle_alpha   90.00
_cell.angle_beta   90.00
_cell.angle_gamma   90.00
#
_symmetry.space_group_name_H-M   'P 1'
#
loop_
_entity.id
_entity.type
_entity.pdbx_description
1 polymer ?
#
loop_
_entity_poly.entity_id
_entity_poly.type
_entity_poly.pdbx_seq_one_letter_code
_entity_poly.pdbx_strand_id
1 'polypeptide(L)'
;MKLATSFVLVAVMALSTAACDAGGTATTADDGGVNPLLEPGNAVGKADTQYYNPDGVEVEVDIEADIEASSYQKATGPAILAQYAMTYFRNKGSLYLESLAEQGSSRDRVEWLVDGAWVAMGDAGSVPDAKKTHFRIRGVNAVLLQRYVNGVDVGTVFEAPVPVAPFSIYADAGKTCGDDDGHIGVSQSVYWYVWNPDKAGCTARLQQMKITVTKMLPSTVTYPEYDQLVADGKVTMVILFGQIGDGPIDDSEAGVRNMKRFATWLTQAGFSEAADAPVGQRFQKIVGEAVVEVDLYSPNDFSGLSDYAHIANFERALSEHEIVAYDGHSMLGASDFWSRPEYPDFYQIYLYGGCLGYEYYVAPILAGKGGDWSKLDVLSSVVEVSAPANDYAGPFLGKLLTALDNGYRVSWKDMLGAIRSRVGDSTFGMSGVRDNCFSPGGSRCGGEPTTDPTAKSWEAAPELAIPDNDEAGVVSELTVSEDVVIDALSVHVAIEHSYIGDLVVVLEKDGVRAMLWDGAGAGGHDIDETFTVDAFTGTTARGTWTLHVSDTASYDTGTLNSWSLTATTR
;
A
#
# COMPACT_ATOMS: atom_id res chain seq x y z
N MET A 1 38.53 27.06 9.36
CA MET A 1 38.90 26.19 8.22
C MET A 1 38.71 24.73 8.64
N LYS A 2 37.50 24.19 8.43
CA LYS A 2 37.24 22.76 8.45
C LYS A 2 36.76 22.43 7.04
N LEU A 3 37.56 21.65 6.30
CA LEU A 3 37.14 21.12 5.01
C LEU A 3 36.09 20.03 5.29
N ALA A 4 34.86 20.25 4.84
CA ALA A 4 33.89 19.20 4.61
C ALA A 4 34.26 18.53 3.28
N THR A 5 34.58 17.25 3.31
CA THR A 5 34.81 16.44 2.11
C THR A 5 33.49 15.79 1.74
N SER A 6 32.70 16.47 0.89
CA SER A 6 31.57 15.86 0.20
C SER A 6 32.10 14.89 -0.84
N PHE A 7 31.85 13.59 -0.65
CA PHE A 7 31.93 12.62 -1.74
C PHE A 7 30.53 12.46 -2.32
N VAL A 8 30.22 13.27 -3.34
CA VAL A 8 29.10 13.01 -4.25
C VAL A 8 29.63 12.07 -5.32
N LEU A 9 29.23 10.80 -5.28
CA LEU A 9 29.48 9.86 -6.37
C LEU A 9 28.22 9.82 -7.25
N VAL A 10 28.12 10.75 -8.20
CA VAL A 10 27.11 10.69 -9.27
C VAL A 10 27.51 9.55 -10.21
N ALA A 11 26.87 8.40 -10.08
CA ALA A 11 26.79 7.47 -11.19
C ALA A 11 25.79 8.06 -12.20
N VAL A 12 26.31 8.66 -13.27
CA VAL A 12 25.49 9.03 -14.43
C VAL A 12 25.01 7.73 -15.08
N MET A 13 23.86 7.22 -14.63
CA MET A 13 23.10 6.29 -15.45
C MET A 13 22.60 7.08 -16.65
N ALA A 14 22.88 6.59 -17.86
CA ALA A 14 22.25 7.12 -19.05
C ALA A 14 20.72 7.00 -18.86
N LEU A 15 20.02 8.13 -18.89
CA LEU A 15 18.56 8.21 -18.88
C LEU A 15 18.03 7.46 -20.10
N SER A 16 17.62 6.21 -19.91
CA SER A 16 16.82 5.48 -20.89
C SER A 16 15.37 5.52 -20.43
N THR A 17 14.51 6.14 -21.25
CA THR A 17 13.06 6.05 -21.13
C THR A 17 12.65 4.61 -21.36
N ALA A 18 12.29 3.88 -20.31
CA ALA A 18 11.62 2.60 -20.43
C ALA A 18 10.12 2.90 -20.59
N ALA A 19 9.61 2.82 -21.81
CA ALA A 19 8.18 2.91 -22.07
C ALA A 19 7.55 1.55 -21.74
N CYS A 20 6.61 1.53 -20.79
CA CYS A 20 5.76 0.37 -20.57
C CYS A 20 4.63 0.41 -21.59
N ASP A 21 4.25 -0.75 -22.11
CA ASP A 21 3.14 -0.86 -23.03
C ASP A 21 1.83 -0.43 -22.36
N ALA A 22 1.12 0.50 -22.99
CA ALA A 22 -0.30 0.71 -22.74
C ALA A 22 -1.05 -0.40 -23.47
N GLY A 23 -0.94 -1.64 -22.98
CA GLY A 23 -1.56 -2.83 -23.54
C GLY A 23 -3.09 -2.86 -23.47
N GLY A 24 -3.74 -1.71 -23.26
CA GLY A 24 -5.16 -1.55 -23.50
C GLY A 24 -5.37 -1.29 -24.98
N THR A 25 -5.98 -2.24 -25.69
CA THR A 25 -6.48 -2.03 -27.05
C THR A 25 -7.19 -0.68 -27.11
N ALA A 26 -6.61 0.27 -27.84
CA ALA A 26 -7.29 1.49 -28.24
C ALA A 26 -8.45 1.09 -29.16
N THR A 27 -9.58 0.70 -28.56
CA THR A 27 -10.84 0.62 -29.27
C THR A 27 -11.23 2.05 -29.59
N THR A 28 -11.10 2.38 -30.87
CA THR A 28 -11.70 3.54 -31.48
C THR A 28 -13.22 3.48 -31.31
N ALA A 29 -13.73 3.97 -30.18
CA ALA A 29 -15.10 4.38 -29.97
C ALA A 29 -15.17 5.23 -28.71
N ASP A 30 -15.47 6.51 -28.92
CA ASP A 30 -15.86 7.52 -27.95
C ASP A 30 -17.15 7.11 -27.22
N ASP A 31 -17.04 6.34 -26.14
CA ASP A 31 -18.16 6.03 -25.24
C ASP A 31 -17.98 6.60 -23.83
N GLY A 32 -17.04 7.53 -23.61
CA GLY A 32 -16.93 8.26 -22.36
C GLY A 32 -16.67 7.44 -21.08
N GLY A 33 -16.49 6.12 -21.15
CA GLY A 33 -16.33 5.23 -19.99
C GLY A 33 -17.49 5.33 -18.98
N VAL A 34 -17.62 4.33 -18.10
CA VAL A 34 -18.53 4.46 -16.96
C VAL A 34 -17.90 5.44 -15.98
N ASN A 35 -18.56 6.59 -15.73
CA ASN A 35 -18.11 7.58 -14.76
C ASN A 35 -18.15 7.00 -13.33
N PRO A 36 -16.99 6.73 -12.69
CA PRO A 36 -16.96 6.12 -11.36
C PRO A 36 -17.52 7.03 -10.26
N LEU A 37 -17.58 8.35 -10.49
CA LEU A 37 -18.11 9.31 -9.52
C LEU A 37 -19.64 9.25 -9.38
N LEU A 38 -20.30 8.54 -10.29
CA LEU A 38 -21.75 8.33 -10.31
C LEU A 38 -22.17 6.91 -9.92
N GLU A 39 -21.22 6.01 -9.69
CA GLU A 39 -21.55 4.66 -9.28
C GLU A 39 -22.21 4.72 -7.90
N PRO A 40 -23.37 4.06 -7.72
CA PRO A 40 -24.02 4.03 -6.42
C PRO A 40 -23.01 3.48 -5.41
N GLY A 41 -22.75 4.26 -4.35
CA GLY A 41 -21.97 3.78 -3.22
C GLY A 41 -22.65 2.50 -2.75
N ASN A 42 -22.00 1.35 -2.92
CA ASN A 42 -22.47 0.09 -2.34
C ASN A 42 -22.42 0.21 -0.81
N ALA A 43 -23.39 0.93 -0.24
CA ALA A 43 -23.74 0.91 1.16
C ALA A 43 -24.68 -0.28 1.37
N VAL A 44 -24.11 -1.48 1.28
CA VAL A 44 -24.67 -2.70 1.85
C VAL A 44 -23.49 -3.36 2.54
N GLY A 45 -23.58 -3.55 3.85
CA GLY A 45 -22.52 -4.13 4.67
C GLY A 45 -21.89 -5.34 3.99
N LYS A 46 -20.55 -5.41 4.02
CA LYS A 46 -19.83 -6.55 3.46
C LYS A 46 -20.18 -7.80 4.27
N ALA A 47 -20.65 -8.84 3.58
CA ALA A 47 -20.16 -10.17 3.88
C ALA A 47 -18.65 -10.13 3.58
N ASP A 48 -17.85 -10.46 4.57
CA ASP A 48 -16.40 -10.36 4.51
C ASP A 48 -15.83 -11.23 3.38
N THR A 49 -15.12 -10.59 2.46
CA THR A 49 -14.20 -11.27 1.55
C THR A 49 -12.84 -10.57 1.67
N GLN A 50 -12.09 -10.89 2.74
CA GLN A 50 -10.62 -10.86 2.91
C GLN A 50 -9.79 -9.60 2.52
N TYR A 51 -8.62 -9.45 3.15
CA TYR A 51 -7.72 -8.28 3.22
C TYR A 51 -7.19 -7.68 1.90
N TYR A 52 -6.35 -6.65 2.05
CA TYR A 52 -6.05 -5.62 1.07
C TYR A 52 -4.62 -5.59 0.52
N ASN A 53 -4.22 -6.69 -0.08
CA ASN A 53 -4.18 -6.74 -1.53
C ASN A 53 -5.24 -7.80 -1.89
N PRO A 54 -6.26 -7.53 -2.72
CA PRO A 54 -7.26 -8.54 -3.06
C PRO A 54 -6.64 -9.77 -3.76
N ASP A 55 -5.34 -9.73 -4.10
CA ASP A 55 -4.56 -10.84 -4.61
C ASP A 55 -3.57 -11.45 -3.60
N GLY A 56 -3.39 -10.95 -2.37
CA GLY A 56 -2.33 -11.44 -1.46
C GLY A 56 -2.33 -11.01 0.01
N VAL A 57 -1.39 -11.55 0.78
CA VAL A 57 -1.08 -11.23 2.18
C VAL A 57 0.27 -10.52 2.23
N GLU A 58 0.35 -9.41 2.97
CA GLU A 58 1.61 -8.70 3.15
C GLU A 58 2.48 -9.39 4.21
N VAL A 59 3.77 -9.46 3.93
CA VAL A 59 4.78 -10.11 4.76
C VAL A 59 6.03 -9.27 4.81
N GLU A 60 6.83 -9.49 5.84
CA GLU A 60 8.22 -9.06 5.87
C GLU A 60 9.11 -10.26 5.55
N VAL A 61 10.17 -10.03 4.78
CA VAL A 61 11.14 -11.06 4.39
C VAL A 61 12.58 -10.59 4.58
N ASP A 62 13.46 -11.53 4.89
CA ASP A 62 14.90 -11.37 4.80
C ASP A 62 15.41 -12.00 3.50
N ILE A 63 16.33 -11.31 2.83
CA ILE A 63 16.94 -11.76 1.57
C ILE A 63 18.40 -12.11 1.83
N GLU A 64 18.86 -13.30 1.42
CA GLU A 64 20.23 -13.77 1.62
C GLU A 64 20.81 -14.37 0.32
N ALA A 65 22.04 -13.97 -0.04
CA ALA A 65 22.77 -14.53 -1.18
C ALA A 65 24.29 -14.27 -1.11
N ASP A 66 25.03 -14.98 -1.95
CA ASP A 66 26.41 -14.64 -2.28
C ASP A 66 26.45 -13.55 -3.37
N ILE A 67 27.57 -12.85 -3.51
CA ILE A 67 27.78 -11.88 -4.59
C ILE A 67 29.24 -11.79 -5.02
N GLU A 68 29.45 -11.81 -6.33
CA GLU A 68 30.72 -11.44 -6.96
C GLU A 68 30.63 -10.03 -7.56
N ALA A 69 31.35 -9.11 -6.93
CA ALA A 69 31.37 -7.70 -7.28
C ALA A 69 32.73 -7.07 -6.94
N SER A 70 33.14 -6.07 -7.71
CA SER A 70 34.32 -5.26 -7.38
C SER A 70 34.08 -4.42 -6.12
N SER A 71 35.15 -3.93 -5.50
CA SER A 71 35.09 -3.12 -4.26
C SER A 71 34.04 -2.01 -4.28
N TYR A 72 33.97 -1.23 -5.36
CA TYR A 72 33.02 -0.11 -5.45
C TYR A 72 31.58 -0.58 -5.72
N GLN A 73 31.40 -1.73 -6.37
CA GLN A 73 30.09 -2.32 -6.64
C GLN A 73 29.44 -2.91 -5.39
N LYS A 74 30.21 -3.30 -4.36
CA LYS A 74 29.65 -3.90 -3.14
C LYS A 74 28.74 -2.96 -2.35
N ALA A 75 28.85 -1.65 -2.54
CA ALA A 75 27.94 -0.70 -1.88
C ALA A 75 26.48 -0.82 -2.37
N THR A 76 26.26 -1.18 -3.63
CA THR A 76 24.92 -1.28 -4.24
C THR A 76 24.60 -2.67 -4.78
N GLY A 77 25.58 -3.58 -4.75
CA GLY A 77 25.50 -4.94 -5.27
C GLY A 77 24.36 -5.77 -4.66
N PRO A 78 24.18 -5.79 -3.33
CA PRO A 78 23.04 -6.46 -2.69
C PRO A 78 21.68 -6.07 -3.27
N ALA A 79 21.37 -4.76 -3.34
CA ALA A 79 20.15 -4.24 -3.97
C ALA A 79 20.00 -4.68 -5.43
N ILE A 80 21.07 -4.52 -6.22
CA ILE A 80 21.06 -4.85 -7.65
C ILE A 80 20.83 -6.34 -7.88
N LEU A 81 21.44 -7.20 -7.05
CA LEU A 81 21.27 -8.64 -7.18
C LEU A 81 19.86 -9.06 -6.78
N ALA A 82 19.30 -8.48 -5.72
CA ALA A 82 17.95 -8.80 -5.25
C ALA A 82 16.84 -8.39 -6.25
N GLN A 83 17.07 -7.40 -7.11
CA GLN A 83 16.15 -7.08 -8.22
C GLN A 83 15.94 -8.25 -9.20
N TYR A 84 16.91 -9.14 -9.36
CA TYR A 84 16.72 -10.35 -10.18
C TYR A 84 15.70 -11.31 -9.55
N ALA A 85 15.70 -11.45 -8.22
CA ALA A 85 14.71 -12.26 -7.50
C ALA A 85 13.32 -11.63 -7.57
N MET A 86 13.23 -10.29 -7.45
CA MET A 86 11.99 -9.54 -7.64
C MET A 86 11.36 -9.83 -9.00
N THR A 87 12.12 -9.67 -10.09
CA THR A 87 11.65 -9.98 -11.45
C THR A 87 11.25 -11.45 -11.60
N TYR A 88 12.04 -12.37 -11.03
CA TYR A 88 11.73 -13.80 -11.07
C TYR A 88 10.39 -14.13 -10.43
N PHE A 89 10.16 -13.71 -9.18
CA PHE A 89 8.92 -14.02 -8.48
C PHE A 89 7.71 -13.30 -9.06
N ARG A 90 7.91 -12.08 -9.59
CA ARG A 90 6.90 -11.36 -10.38
C ARG A 90 6.45 -12.17 -11.59
N ASN A 91 7.38 -12.71 -12.37
CA ASN A 91 7.07 -13.54 -13.53
C ASN A 91 6.37 -14.85 -13.14
N LYS A 92 6.61 -15.36 -11.93
CA LYS A 92 5.87 -16.50 -11.35
C LYS A 92 4.53 -16.12 -10.74
N GLY A 93 4.30 -14.82 -10.51
CA GLY A 93 3.19 -14.25 -9.75
C GLY A 93 3.06 -14.89 -8.38
N SER A 94 4.16 -15.11 -7.67
CA SER A 94 4.20 -15.86 -6.40
C SER A 94 4.35 -14.96 -5.19
N LEU A 95 5.49 -14.27 -5.13
CA LEU A 95 5.83 -13.26 -4.15
C LEU A 95 6.16 -11.97 -4.90
N TYR A 96 5.68 -10.84 -4.42
CA TYR A 96 6.04 -9.52 -4.92
C TYR A 96 6.92 -8.87 -3.88
N LEU A 97 8.23 -8.91 -4.11
CA LEU A 97 9.17 -8.13 -3.31
C LEU A 97 8.95 -6.66 -3.63
N GLU A 98 8.78 -5.81 -2.62
CA GLU A 98 8.83 -4.37 -2.84
C GLU A 98 10.22 -3.99 -3.38
N SER A 99 10.28 -3.00 -4.27
CA SER A 99 11.52 -2.62 -4.97
C SER A 99 12.65 -2.30 -3.97
N LEU A 100 13.86 -2.78 -4.28
CA LEU A 100 15.00 -2.76 -3.36
C LEU A 100 16.07 -1.71 -3.70
N ALA A 101 15.77 -0.83 -4.66
CA ALA A 101 16.75 0.03 -5.31
C ALA A 101 17.49 0.98 -4.34
N GLU A 102 16.84 1.49 -3.29
CA GLU A 102 17.49 2.36 -2.30
C GLU A 102 17.63 1.67 -0.93
N GLN A 103 16.66 0.88 -0.45
CA GLN A 103 16.76 0.15 0.83
C GLN A 103 17.86 -0.91 0.86
N GLY A 104 18.11 -1.60 -0.28
CA GLY A 104 19.19 -2.58 -0.39
C GLY A 104 20.60 -1.97 -0.46
N SER A 105 20.71 -0.64 -0.31
CA SER A 105 21.95 0.11 -0.11
C SER A 105 22.00 0.81 1.26
N SER A 106 20.96 0.65 2.09
CA SER A 106 20.92 1.20 3.44
C SER A 106 22.05 0.61 4.27
N ARG A 107 22.79 1.50 4.94
CA ARG A 107 23.94 1.16 5.78
C ARG A 107 23.57 0.26 6.97
N ASP A 108 22.31 0.30 7.39
CA ASP A 108 21.86 -0.38 8.61
C ASP A 108 21.01 -1.64 8.33
N ARG A 109 20.46 -1.78 7.11
CA ARG A 109 19.63 -2.94 6.73
C ARG A 109 20.39 -4.03 6.00
N VAL A 110 21.51 -3.68 5.37
CA VAL A 110 22.35 -4.64 4.68
C VAL A 110 23.48 -5.07 5.59
N GLU A 111 23.67 -6.38 5.73
CA GLU A 111 24.73 -6.94 6.56
C GLU A 111 25.61 -7.88 5.73
N TRP A 112 26.91 -7.83 5.97
CA TRP A 112 27.89 -8.77 5.43
C TRP A 112 28.18 -9.85 6.47
N LEU A 113 28.24 -11.10 6.03
CA LEU A 113 28.74 -12.18 6.88
C LEU A 113 30.26 -12.17 6.87
N VAL A 114 30.87 -11.76 7.98
CA VAL A 114 32.31 -11.60 8.16
C VAL A 114 32.78 -12.49 9.30
N ASP A 115 33.61 -13.49 8.98
CA ASP A 115 34.18 -14.42 9.97
C ASP A 115 33.12 -15.08 10.88
N GLY A 116 31.93 -15.35 10.34
CA GLY A 116 30.82 -15.99 11.05
C GLY A 116 29.89 -15.03 11.82
N ALA A 117 30.13 -13.71 11.75
CA ALA A 117 29.27 -12.70 12.34
C ALA A 117 28.69 -11.76 11.28
N TRP A 118 27.43 -11.36 11.46
CA TRP A 118 26.79 -10.35 10.62
C TRP A 118 27.28 -8.95 11.01
N VAL A 119 27.74 -8.18 10.04
CA VAL A 119 28.26 -6.82 10.21
C VAL A 119 27.48 -5.89 9.30
N ALA A 120 26.79 -4.91 9.88
CA ALA A 120 26.07 -3.88 9.13
C ALA A 120 27.00 -3.19 8.11
N MET A 121 26.47 -2.91 6.92
CA MET A 121 27.21 -2.28 5.82
C MET A 121 27.83 -0.95 6.26
N GLY A 122 27.16 -0.21 7.15
CA GLY A 122 27.64 1.03 7.74
C GLY A 122 28.91 0.89 8.56
N ASP A 123 29.08 -0.24 9.24
CA ASP A 123 30.23 -0.57 10.08
C ASP A 123 31.30 -1.38 9.33
N ALA A 124 30.93 -1.97 8.20
CA ALA A 124 31.81 -2.79 7.35
C ALA A 124 32.85 -1.97 6.55
N GLY A 125 32.97 -0.66 6.77
CA GLY A 125 33.91 0.21 6.07
C GLY A 125 35.38 -0.19 6.24
N SER A 126 35.74 -0.77 7.39
CA SER A 126 37.08 -1.27 7.67
C SER A 126 37.30 -2.74 7.32
N VAL A 127 36.23 -3.46 6.97
CA VAL A 127 36.29 -4.89 6.61
C VAL A 127 36.93 -5.04 5.22
N PRO A 128 37.92 -5.93 5.04
CA PRO A 128 38.50 -6.20 3.73
C PRO A 128 37.44 -6.70 2.74
N ASP A 129 37.44 -6.16 1.52
CA ASP A 129 36.41 -6.51 0.53
C ASP A 129 36.40 -8.00 0.17
N ALA A 130 37.53 -8.69 0.27
CA ALA A 130 37.60 -10.15 0.07
C ALA A 130 36.72 -10.95 1.04
N LYS A 131 36.33 -10.37 2.18
CA LYS A 131 35.41 -10.98 3.16
C LYS A 131 33.93 -10.63 2.91
N LYS A 132 33.65 -9.65 2.06
CA LYS A 132 32.31 -9.17 1.75
C LYS A 132 31.75 -9.93 0.54
N THR A 133 31.48 -11.23 0.71
CA THR A 133 31.03 -12.11 -0.39
C THR A 133 29.63 -12.66 -0.17
N HIS A 134 29.14 -12.63 1.07
CA HIS A 134 27.83 -13.12 1.45
C HIS A 134 27.10 -12.04 2.23
N PHE A 135 25.87 -11.74 1.85
CA PHE A 135 25.09 -10.65 2.43
C PHE A 135 23.68 -11.10 2.80
N ARG A 136 23.05 -10.33 3.69
CA ARG A 136 21.60 -10.32 3.84
C ARG A 136 21.04 -8.90 3.84
N ILE A 137 19.80 -8.77 3.38
CA ILE A 137 18.99 -7.55 3.47
C ILE A 137 17.84 -7.86 4.41
N ARG A 138 17.70 -7.06 5.46
CA ARG A 138 16.74 -7.29 6.54
C ARG A 138 15.45 -6.50 6.33
N GLY A 139 14.33 -7.12 6.67
CA GLY A 139 13.06 -6.41 6.84
C GLY A 139 12.48 -5.84 5.54
N VAL A 140 12.53 -6.62 4.47
CA VAL A 140 11.97 -6.25 3.17
C VAL A 140 10.48 -6.55 3.18
N ASN A 141 9.64 -5.55 2.91
CA ASN A 141 8.22 -5.79 2.70
C ASN A 141 7.99 -6.55 1.39
N ALA A 142 6.99 -7.43 1.40
CA ALA A 142 6.57 -8.15 0.22
C ALA A 142 5.09 -8.53 0.30
N VAL A 143 4.50 -8.86 -0.85
CA VAL A 143 3.14 -9.40 -0.93
C VAL A 143 3.17 -10.82 -1.46
N LEU A 144 2.72 -11.78 -0.65
CA LEU A 144 2.46 -13.15 -1.07
C LEU A 144 1.10 -13.24 -1.74
N LEU A 145 1.02 -13.67 -3.00
CA LEU A 145 -0.31 -13.80 -3.61
C LEU A 145 -1.12 -14.95 -2.99
N GLN A 146 -2.43 -14.79 -2.83
CA GLN A 146 -3.39 -15.68 -2.14
C GLN A 146 -3.22 -17.15 -2.53
N ARG A 147 -3.03 -17.46 -3.82
CA ARG A 147 -2.85 -18.85 -4.29
C ARG A 147 -1.57 -19.53 -3.74
N TYR A 148 -0.64 -18.74 -3.20
CA TYR A 148 0.64 -19.18 -2.63
C TYR A 148 0.75 -18.89 -1.12
N VAL A 149 -0.31 -18.38 -0.48
CA VAL A 149 -0.32 -18.11 0.97
C VAL A 149 -0.48 -19.40 1.78
N ASN A 150 -1.24 -20.38 1.25
CA ASN A 150 -1.53 -21.62 1.98
C ASN A 150 -0.24 -22.40 2.30
N GLY A 151 -0.01 -22.65 3.59
CA GLY A 151 1.18 -23.36 4.09
C GLY A 151 2.44 -22.50 4.21
N VAL A 152 2.30 -21.18 4.23
CA VAL A 152 3.40 -20.25 4.48
C VAL A 152 3.31 -19.70 5.90
N ASP A 153 4.38 -19.92 6.67
CA ASP A 153 4.55 -19.43 8.04
C ASP A 153 5.83 -18.59 8.14
N VAL A 154 6.03 -17.93 9.29
CA VAL A 154 7.32 -17.33 9.63
C VAL A 154 8.41 -18.40 9.61
N GLY A 155 9.46 -18.14 8.85
CA GLY A 155 10.57 -19.08 8.59
C GLY A 155 10.47 -19.82 7.26
N THR A 156 9.33 -19.75 6.55
CA THR A 156 9.23 -20.30 5.19
C THR A 156 10.22 -19.60 4.25
N VAL A 157 10.92 -20.40 3.44
CA VAL A 157 11.95 -19.90 2.51
C VAL A 157 11.49 -20.08 1.07
N PHE A 158 11.44 -18.99 0.32
CA PHE A 158 11.33 -18.96 -1.13
C PHE A 158 12.72 -18.87 -1.75
N GLU A 159 12.95 -19.59 -2.84
CA GLU A 159 14.23 -19.56 -3.57
C GLU A 159 14.05 -18.94 -4.95
N ALA A 160 14.95 -18.02 -5.29
CA ALA A 160 15.03 -17.42 -6.62
C ALA A 160 16.38 -17.69 -7.29
N PRO A 161 16.41 -18.24 -8.51
CA PRO A 161 17.62 -18.35 -9.29
C PRO A 161 18.07 -16.96 -9.77
N VAL A 162 19.22 -16.51 -9.27
CA VAL A 162 19.82 -15.19 -9.58
C VAL A 162 21.27 -15.36 -10.06
N PRO A 163 21.83 -14.41 -10.83
CA PRO A 163 23.23 -14.51 -11.26
C PRO A 163 24.19 -14.31 -10.08
N VAL A 164 25.34 -15.01 -10.07
CA VAL A 164 26.36 -14.77 -9.03
C VAL A 164 27.10 -13.43 -9.22
N ALA A 165 27.27 -13.01 -10.49
CA ALA A 165 27.96 -11.79 -10.88
C ALA A 165 27.00 -10.84 -11.63
N PRO A 166 26.16 -10.05 -10.93
CA PRO A 166 25.09 -9.27 -11.57
C PRO A 166 25.60 -8.17 -12.50
N PHE A 167 26.83 -7.69 -12.29
CA PHE A 167 27.41 -6.58 -13.07
C PHE A 167 28.10 -6.99 -14.38
N SER A 168 28.28 -8.29 -14.61
CA SER A 168 28.87 -8.84 -15.84
C SER A 168 27.90 -9.76 -16.59
N ILE A 169 26.65 -9.89 -16.13
CA ILE A 169 25.70 -10.88 -16.64
C ILE A 169 25.53 -10.86 -18.16
N TYR A 170 25.54 -9.68 -18.80
CA TYR A 170 25.41 -9.59 -20.26
C TYR A 170 26.66 -10.09 -20.98
N ALA A 171 27.85 -9.82 -20.43
CA ALA A 171 29.09 -10.35 -20.97
C ALA A 171 29.18 -11.88 -20.79
N ASP A 172 28.65 -12.39 -19.67
CA ASP A 172 28.74 -13.81 -19.30
C ASP A 172 27.70 -14.68 -20.02
N ALA A 173 26.48 -14.17 -20.20
CA ALA A 173 25.34 -14.95 -20.71
C ALA A 173 24.74 -14.43 -22.02
N GLY A 174 25.22 -13.28 -22.56
CA GLY A 174 24.59 -12.64 -23.70
C GLY A 174 23.09 -12.43 -23.44
N LYS A 175 22.22 -12.68 -24.43
CA LYS A 175 20.75 -12.57 -24.27
C LYS A 175 20.06 -13.83 -23.72
N THR A 176 20.82 -14.86 -23.34
CA THR A 176 20.27 -16.22 -23.15
C THR A 176 19.37 -16.38 -21.92
N CYS A 177 19.45 -15.46 -20.96
CA CYS A 177 18.70 -15.49 -19.70
C CYS A 177 17.79 -14.27 -19.52
N GLY A 178 17.47 -13.56 -20.60
CA GLY A 178 16.58 -12.41 -20.57
C GLY A 178 15.54 -12.46 -21.68
N ASP A 179 14.33 -12.00 -21.41
CA ASP A 179 13.27 -11.91 -22.42
C ASP A 179 13.41 -10.61 -23.22
N ASP A 180 13.39 -10.75 -24.54
CA ASP A 180 13.43 -9.63 -25.48
C ASP A 180 11.98 -9.45 -25.94
N ASP A 181 11.30 -8.41 -25.44
CA ASP A 181 9.88 -8.16 -25.71
C ASP A 181 9.65 -7.23 -26.92
N GLY A 182 10.73 -6.82 -27.59
CA GLY A 182 10.69 -5.92 -28.75
C GLY A 182 10.64 -4.42 -28.39
N HIS A 183 10.36 -4.06 -27.14
CA HIS A 183 10.35 -2.69 -26.63
C HIS A 183 11.59 -2.36 -25.80
N ILE A 184 12.06 -3.32 -24.98
CA ILE A 184 13.29 -3.20 -24.20
C ILE A 184 14.26 -4.31 -24.62
N GLY A 185 15.31 -3.92 -25.35
CA GLY A 185 16.37 -4.84 -25.72
C GLY A 185 17.19 -5.28 -24.51
N VAL A 186 17.48 -6.58 -24.41
CA VAL A 186 18.35 -7.12 -23.35
C VAL A 186 19.73 -6.46 -23.44
N SER A 187 20.14 -5.78 -22.37
CA SER A 187 21.46 -5.17 -22.19
C SER A 187 21.86 -5.18 -20.72
N GLN A 188 23.14 -4.92 -20.42
CA GLN A 188 23.65 -4.98 -19.04
C GLN A 188 22.89 -4.06 -18.06
N SER A 189 22.42 -2.90 -18.49
CA SER A 189 21.75 -1.93 -17.61
C SER A 189 20.32 -2.32 -17.24
N VAL A 190 19.65 -3.11 -18.09
CA VAL A 190 18.24 -3.51 -17.91
C VAL A 190 18.09 -5.02 -17.71
N TYR A 191 19.18 -5.79 -17.63
CA TYR A 191 19.11 -7.25 -17.60
C TYR A 191 18.27 -7.78 -16.44
N TRP A 192 18.40 -7.17 -15.25
CA TRP A 192 17.62 -7.50 -14.08
C TRP A 192 16.10 -7.37 -14.33
N TYR A 193 15.68 -6.42 -15.16
CA TYR A 193 14.27 -6.12 -15.46
C TYR A 193 13.64 -7.17 -16.37
N VAL A 194 14.44 -7.69 -17.30
CA VAL A 194 14.03 -8.70 -18.28
C VAL A 194 14.47 -10.11 -17.89
N TRP A 195 14.86 -10.32 -16.63
CA TRP A 195 15.44 -11.58 -16.15
C TRP A 195 14.50 -12.77 -16.33
N ASN A 196 14.99 -13.78 -17.06
CA ASN A 196 14.32 -15.07 -17.24
C ASN A 196 15.35 -16.21 -17.19
N PRO A 197 15.64 -16.75 -16.00
CA PRO A 197 16.59 -17.84 -15.82
C PRO A 197 16.06 -19.19 -16.33
N ASP A 198 14.73 -19.32 -16.48
CA ASP A 198 14.07 -20.54 -16.98
C ASP A 198 14.07 -20.61 -18.52
N LYS A 199 14.55 -19.55 -19.18
CA LYS A 199 14.68 -19.51 -20.63
C LYS A 199 15.58 -20.65 -21.12
N ALA A 200 15.06 -21.43 -22.08
CA ALA A 200 15.79 -22.56 -22.64
C ALA A 200 17.13 -22.09 -23.22
N GLY A 201 18.22 -22.68 -22.72
CA GLY A 201 19.58 -22.33 -23.14
C GLY A 201 20.22 -21.17 -22.36
N CYS A 202 19.63 -20.73 -21.23
CA CYS A 202 20.29 -19.80 -20.32
C CYS A 202 21.66 -20.35 -19.87
N THR A 203 22.74 -19.58 -20.12
CA THR A 203 24.12 -19.98 -19.81
C THR A 203 24.71 -19.25 -18.61
N ALA A 204 23.93 -18.44 -17.90
CA ALA A 204 24.40 -17.71 -16.73
C ALA A 204 24.82 -18.66 -15.61
N ARG A 205 25.80 -18.22 -14.81
CA ARG A 205 26.14 -18.89 -13.55
C ARG A 205 25.16 -18.43 -12.47
N LEU A 206 24.34 -19.36 -11.99
CA LEU A 206 23.24 -19.10 -11.07
C LEU A 206 23.56 -19.56 -9.64
N GLN A 207 22.91 -18.93 -8.69
CA GLN A 207 22.76 -19.37 -7.29
C GLN A 207 21.30 -19.26 -6.88
N GLN A 208 20.92 -19.92 -5.78
CA GLN A 208 19.62 -19.71 -5.15
C GLN A 208 19.75 -18.60 -4.11
N MET A 209 19.11 -17.47 -4.37
CA MET A 209 18.87 -16.46 -3.35
C MET A 209 17.73 -16.93 -2.46
N LYS A 210 17.89 -16.81 -1.15
CA LYS A 210 16.88 -17.19 -0.18
C LYS A 210 16.08 -15.96 0.25
N ILE A 211 14.77 -16.11 0.27
CA ILE A 211 13.82 -15.10 0.71
C ILE A 211 13.01 -15.73 1.83
N THR A 212 13.35 -15.38 3.07
CA THR A 212 12.78 -15.99 4.28
C THR A 212 11.71 -15.09 4.84
N VAL A 213 10.49 -15.60 5.02
CA VAL A 213 9.41 -14.87 5.70
C VAL A 213 9.82 -14.65 7.15
N THR A 214 9.98 -13.40 7.57
CA THR A 214 10.32 -13.01 8.94
C THR A 214 9.12 -12.56 9.74
N LYS A 215 8.08 -12.07 9.06
CA LYS A 215 6.84 -11.63 9.69
C LYS A 215 5.66 -11.84 8.75
N MET A 216 4.58 -12.39 9.28
CA MET A 216 3.26 -12.34 8.65
C MET A 216 2.54 -11.10 9.19
N LEU A 217 2.07 -10.21 8.33
CA LEU A 217 1.50 -8.94 8.76
C LEU A 217 -0.03 -9.07 8.79
N PRO A 218 -0.69 -8.83 9.94
CA PRO A 218 -2.10 -9.12 10.12
C PRO A 218 -2.97 -8.24 9.22
N SER A 219 -4.11 -8.80 8.82
CA SER A 219 -5.16 -8.09 8.11
C SER A 219 -6.01 -7.29 9.08
N THR A 220 -5.84 -5.97 9.11
CA THR A 220 -6.76 -5.08 9.81
C THR A 220 -7.48 -4.19 8.82
N VAL A 221 -8.80 -3.97 8.99
CA VAL A 221 -9.50 -2.96 8.19
C VAL A 221 -8.99 -1.58 8.60
N THR A 222 -8.40 -0.88 7.66
CA THR A 222 -7.86 0.46 7.87
C THR A 222 -8.63 1.46 6.99
N TYR A 223 -8.62 2.71 7.40
CA TYR A 223 -9.31 3.82 6.73
C TYR A 223 -8.28 4.90 6.43
N PRO A 224 -8.49 5.75 5.40
CA PRO A 224 -7.79 7.03 5.34
C PRO A 224 -7.92 7.78 6.67
N GLU A 225 -6.92 8.60 7.01
CA GLU A 225 -6.97 9.50 8.17
C GLU A 225 -7.96 10.65 7.90
N TYR A 226 -9.25 10.32 7.83
CA TYR A 226 -10.31 11.24 7.44
C TYR A 226 -10.43 12.42 8.40
N ASP A 227 -10.17 12.21 9.68
CA ASP A 227 -10.11 13.25 10.70
C ASP A 227 -9.03 14.29 10.40
N GLN A 228 -7.90 13.87 9.82
CA GLN A 228 -6.85 14.78 9.35
C GLN A 228 -7.25 15.46 8.03
N LEU A 229 -7.80 14.71 7.06
CA LEU A 229 -8.20 15.23 5.74
C LEU A 229 -9.32 16.27 5.78
N VAL A 230 -10.21 16.20 6.77
CA VAL A 230 -11.36 17.13 6.85
C VAL A 230 -11.18 18.17 7.96
N ALA A 231 -9.99 18.22 8.59
CA ALA A 231 -9.73 19.02 9.78
C ALA A 231 -10.01 20.52 9.57
N ASP A 232 -9.77 21.04 8.37
CA ASP A 232 -10.01 22.44 8.01
C ASP A 232 -11.35 22.68 7.27
N GLY A 233 -12.17 21.63 7.14
CA GLY A 233 -13.44 21.66 6.40
C GLY A 233 -13.29 21.61 4.88
N LYS A 234 -12.10 21.29 4.37
CA LYS A 234 -11.80 21.25 2.95
C LYS A 234 -10.94 20.03 2.63
N VAL A 235 -11.21 19.38 1.50
CA VAL A 235 -10.40 18.27 0.98
C VAL A 235 -9.86 18.69 -0.38
N THR A 236 -8.55 18.69 -0.53
CA THR A 236 -7.86 19.15 -1.74
C THR A 236 -7.22 17.99 -2.50
N MET A 237 -7.56 17.86 -3.78
CA MET A 237 -6.99 16.87 -4.68
C MET A 237 -6.42 17.54 -5.92
N VAL A 238 -5.26 17.08 -6.38
CA VAL A 238 -4.69 17.44 -7.69
C VAL A 238 -4.41 16.20 -8.51
N ILE A 239 -4.72 16.26 -9.81
CA ILE A 239 -4.40 15.21 -10.77
C ILE A 239 -3.50 15.81 -11.85
N LEU A 240 -2.27 15.29 -11.90
CA LEU A 240 -1.24 15.67 -12.86
C LEU A 240 -1.32 14.74 -14.07
N PHE A 241 -1.94 15.19 -15.17
CA PHE A 241 -1.94 14.45 -16.43
C PHE A 241 -0.70 14.79 -17.24
N GLY A 242 0.28 13.89 -17.24
CA GLY A 242 1.51 14.01 -18.01
C GLY A 242 1.34 13.66 -19.49
N GLN A 243 2.37 13.97 -20.27
CA GLN A 243 2.47 13.59 -21.67
C GLN A 243 2.82 12.10 -21.79
N ILE A 244 2.07 11.37 -22.61
CA ILE A 244 2.18 9.93 -22.87
C ILE A 244 2.73 9.64 -24.28
N GLY A 245 2.37 10.43 -25.29
CA GLY A 245 2.93 10.31 -26.63
C GLY A 245 4.20 11.14 -26.83
N ASP A 246 5.09 10.74 -27.75
CA ASP A 246 6.27 11.51 -28.15
C ASP A 246 5.96 12.69 -29.11
N GLY A 247 4.68 12.90 -29.41
CA GLY A 247 4.18 13.89 -30.36
C GLY A 247 3.99 15.30 -29.77
N PRO A 248 3.40 16.23 -30.52
CA PRO A 248 2.97 17.52 -29.97
C PRO A 248 1.89 17.33 -28.89
N ILE A 249 1.90 18.20 -27.88
CA ILE A 249 0.84 18.25 -26.87
C ILE A 249 -0.39 18.96 -27.47
N ASP A 250 -1.28 18.18 -28.08
CA ASP A 250 -2.55 18.65 -28.64
C ASP A 250 -3.73 17.77 -28.20
N ASP A 251 -4.92 17.99 -28.77
CA ASP A 251 -6.14 17.25 -28.41
C ASP A 251 -6.07 15.74 -28.69
N SER A 252 -5.10 15.31 -29.51
CA SER A 252 -4.81 13.90 -29.79
C SER A 252 -3.79 13.31 -28.82
N GLU A 253 -3.30 14.06 -27.84
CA GLU A 253 -2.42 13.53 -26.81
C GLU A 253 -3.22 12.83 -25.71
N ALA A 254 -2.78 11.64 -25.28
CA ALA A 254 -3.54 10.80 -24.35
C ALA A 254 -3.74 11.49 -22.98
N GLY A 255 -2.72 12.15 -22.44
CA GLY A 255 -2.85 12.93 -21.20
C GLY A 255 -3.90 14.04 -21.30
N VAL A 256 -3.92 14.78 -22.41
CA VAL A 256 -4.92 15.83 -22.68
C VAL A 256 -6.32 15.23 -22.76
N ARG A 257 -6.51 14.12 -23.48
CA ARG A 257 -7.82 13.45 -23.58
C ARG A 257 -8.31 12.94 -22.22
N ASN A 258 -7.44 12.32 -21.45
CA ASN A 258 -7.74 11.77 -20.13
C ASN A 258 -8.18 12.88 -19.16
N MET A 259 -7.48 14.02 -19.17
CA MET A 259 -7.85 15.20 -18.40
C MET A 259 -9.24 15.73 -18.78
N LYS A 260 -9.51 15.92 -20.08
CA LYS A 260 -10.82 16.40 -20.57
C LYS A 260 -11.96 15.45 -20.20
N ARG A 261 -11.70 14.14 -20.25
CA ARG A 261 -12.65 13.12 -19.78
C ARG A 261 -12.92 13.27 -18.28
N PHE A 262 -11.87 13.46 -17.46
CA PHE A 262 -12.03 13.64 -16.02
C PHE A 262 -12.80 14.92 -15.66
N ALA A 263 -12.53 16.04 -16.34
CA ALA A 263 -13.29 17.30 -16.20
C ALA A 263 -14.78 17.11 -16.51
N THR A 264 -15.08 16.34 -17.57
CA THR A 264 -16.46 15.97 -17.92
C THR A 264 -17.11 15.15 -16.81
N TRP A 265 -16.39 14.18 -16.24
CA TRP A 265 -16.88 13.35 -15.15
C TRP A 265 -17.16 14.15 -13.87
N LEU A 266 -16.29 15.09 -13.51
CA LEU A 266 -16.51 16.00 -12.38
C LEU A 266 -17.78 16.83 -12.55
N THR A 267 -17.97 17.41 -13.74
CA THR A 267 -19.17 18.19 -14.06
C THR A 267 -20.44 17.34 -13.96
N GLN A 268 -20.42 16.12 -14.49
CA GLN A 268 -21.53 15.17 -14.39
C GLN A 268 -21.83 14.76 -12.93
N ALA A 269 -20.79 14.67 -12.08
CA ALA A 269 -20.90 14.40 -10.66
C ALA A 269 -21.33 15.62 -9.83
N GLY A 270 -21.63 16.75 -10.47
CA GLY A 270 -22.14 17.96 -9.83
C GLY A 270 -21.07 18.89 -9.27
N PHE A 271 -19.81 18.73 -9.66
CA PHE A 271 -18.79 19.75 -9.41
C PHE A 271 -18.99 20.95 -10.32
N SER A 272 -18.64 22.13 -9.82
CA SER A 272 -18.61 23.37 -10.59
C SER A 272 -17.16 23.81 -10.83
N GLU A 273 -16.83 24.22 -12.05
CA GLU A 273 -15.52 24.78 -12.37
C GLU A 273 -15.37 26.18 -11.73
N ALA A 274 -14.28 26.39 -11.02
CA ALA A 274 -13.93 27.65 -10.38
C ALA A 274 -13.06 28.49 -11.32
N ALA A 275 -13.32 29.80 -11.40
CA ALA A 275 -12.64 30.70 -12.33
C ALA A 275 -11.22 31.12 -11.88
N ASP A 276 -10.84 30.81 -10.64
CA ASP A 276 -9.63 31.27 -9.96
C ASP A 276 -8.61 30.15 -9.71
N ALA A 277 -8.60 29.12 -10.57
CA ALA A 277 -7.58 28.07 -10.54
C ALA A 277 -6.17 28.67 -10.66
N PRO A 278 -5.27 28.45 -9.67
CA PRO A 278 -3.93 29.01 -9.74
C PRO A 278 -3.06 28.41 -10.86
N VAL A 279 -3.31 27.14 -11.20
CA VAL A 279 -2.72 26.37 -12.30
C VAL A 279 -3.79 25.37 -12.77
N GLY A 280 -3.83 25.05 -14.07
CA GLY A 280 -4.79 24.08 -14.61
C GLY A 280 -6.25 24.51 -14.47
N GLN A 281 -7.13 23.54 -14.23
CA GLN A 281 -8.57 23.74 -14.00
C GLN A 281 -8.97 23.29 -12.60
N ARG A 282 -9.73 24.11 -11.87
CA ARG A 282 -10.24 23.78 -10.53
C ARG A 282 -11.71 23.46 -10.57
N PHE A 283 -12.10 22.35 -9.94
CA PHE A 283 -13.49 21.93 -9.75
C PHE A 283 -13.83 21.84 -8.27
N GLN A 284 -15.00 22.30 -7.87
CA GLN A 284 -15.41 22.33 -6.47
C GLN A 284 -16.80 21.74 -6.26
N LYS A 285 -17.01 21.05 -5.14
CA LYS A 285 -18.31 20.55 -4.69
C LYS A 285 -18.35 20.45 -3.17
N ILE A 286 -19.50 20.77 -2.56
CA ILE A 286 -19.74 20.48 -1.14
C ILE A 286 -20.24 19.04 -1.02
N VAL A 287 -19.62 18.25 -0.14
CA VAL A 287 -19.96 16.86 0.14
C VAL A 287 -19.87 16.64 1.65
N GLY A 288 -20.95 16.14 2.27
CA GLY A 288 -21.11 16.22 3.72
C GLY A 288 -20.89 17.64 4.25
N GLU A 289 -19.93 17.78 5.17
CA GLU A 289 -19.54 19.07 5.78
C GLU A 289 -18.30 19.69 5.12
N ALA A 290 -17.68 19.02 4.15
CA ALA A 290 -16.42 19.45 3.55
C ALA A 290 -16.61 20.05 2.15
N VAL A 291 -15.75 21.02 1.80
CA VAL A 291 -15.57 21.47 0.41
C VAL A 291 -14.51 20.59 -0.25
N VAL A 292 -14.89 19.82 -1.27
CA VAL A 292 -13.95 19.05 -2.08
C VAL A 292 -13.49 19.89 -3.26
N GLU A 293 -12.19 20.14 -3.37
CA GLU A 293 -11.55 20.80 -4.52
C GLU A 293 -10.71 19.79 -5.30
N VAL A 294 -10.87 19.78 -6.62
CA VAL A 294 -10.12 18.92 -7.54
C VAL A 294 -9.48 19.79 -8.62
N ASP A 295 -8.16 19.87 -8.60
CA ASP A 295 -7.35 20.55 -9.60
C ASP A 295 -6.87 19.55 -10.67
N LEU A 296 -7.05 19.89 -11.95
CA LEU A 296 -6.60 19.10 -13.09
C LEU A 296 -5.51 19.87 -13.82
N TYR A 297 -4.29 19.33 -13.80
CA TYR A 297 -3.15 19.92 -14.51
C TYR A 297 -2.96 19.15 -15.82
N SER A 298 -2.87 19.89 -16.93
CA SER A 298 -2.66 19.31 -18.25
C SER A 298 -1.18 19.00 -18.51
N PRO A 299 -0.87 18.26 -19.59
CA PRO A 299 0.53 18.08 -19.99
C PRO A 299 1.24 19.39 -20.34
N ASN A 300 0.51 20.48 -20.64
CA ASN A 300 1.13 21.81 -20.84
C ASN A 300 1.50 22.49 -19.52
N ASP A 301 0.82 22.13 -18.43
CA ASP A 301 1.09 22.66 -17.09
C ASP A 301 2.22 21.90 -16.41
N PHE A 302 2.34 20.60 -16.70
CA PHE A 302 3.46 19.75 -16.29
C PHE A 302 3.49 18.47 -17.14
N SER A 303 4.42 18.38 -18.09
CA SER A 303 4.46 17.25 -19.04
C SER A 303 5.02 15.96 -18.44
N GLY A 304 5.79 16.03 -17.35
CA GLY A 304 6.29 14.86 -16.64
C GLY A 304 7.57 15.13 -15.84
N LEU A 305 8.18 14.09 -15.27
CA LEU A 305 9.34 14.22 -14.36
C LEU A 305 10.61 14.80 -15.02
N SER A 306 10.66 14.91 -16.34
CA SER A 306 11.72 15.60 -17.09
C SER A 306 11.42 17.07 -17.39
N ASP A 307 10.25 17.58 -17.01
CA ASP A 307 9.80 18.94 -17.30
C ASP A 307 10.31 19.95 -16.27
N TYR A 308 11.61 20.24 -16.35
CA TYR A 308 12.24 21.23 -15.48
C TYR A 308 11.72 22.65 -15.68
N ALA A 309 11.08 22.95 -16.82
CA ALA A 309 10.53 24.27 -17.10
C ALA A 309 9.28 24.55 -16.25
N HIS A 310 8.52 23.51 -15.91
CA HIS A 310 7.28 23.61 -15.13
C HIS A 310 7.38 22.95 -13.76
N ILE A 311 8.59 22.72 -13.24
CA ILE A 311 8.79 22.08 -11.93
C ILE A 311 8.11 22.86 -10.78
N ALA A 312 8.00 24.19 -10.88
CA ALA A 312 7.32 25.00 -9.88
C ALA A 312 5.81 24.69 -9.78
N ASN A 313 5.18 24.27 -10.89
CA ASN A 313 3.78 23.83 -10.86
C ASN A 313 3.65 22.49 -10.13
N PHE A 314 4.62 21.59 -10.33
CA PHE A 314 4.67 20.33 -9.60
C PHE A 314 4.89 20.55 -8.09
N GLU A 315 5.85 21.37 -7.69
CA GLU A 315 6.08 21.73 -6.28
C GLU A 315 4.84 22.37 -5.63
N ARG A 316 4.12 23.20 -6.39
CA ARG A 316 2.84 23.77 -5.95
C ARG A 316 1.76 22.69 -5.77
N ALA A 317 1.63 21.78 -6.72
CA ALA A 317 0.69 20.66 -6.61
C ALA A 317 0.94 19.86 -5.32
N LEU A 318 2.21 19.59 -4.98
CA LEU A 318 2.57 18.86 -3.76
C LEU A 318 2.34 19.65 -2.47
N SER A 319 2.59 20.96 -2.47
CA SER A 319 2.54 21.78 -1.25
C SER A 319 1.13 22.27 -0.91
N GLU A 320 0.23 22.34 -1.89
CA GLU A 320 -1.12 22.90 -1.72
C GLU A 320 -2.23 21.84 -1.60
N HIS A 321 -1.95 20.56 -1.86
CA HIS A 321 -2.98 19.51 -1.93
C HIS A 321 -2.71 18.34 -1.00
N GLU A 322 -3.76 17.86 -0.34
CA GLU A 322 -3.76 16.66 0.50
C GLU A 322 -3.69 15.39 -0.32
N ILE A 323 -4.30 15.38 -1.50
CA ILE A 323 -4.37 14.21 -2.36
C ILE A 323 -3.67 14.53 -3.69
N VAL A 324 -2.62 13.78 -4.02
CA VAL A 324 -1.83 14.00 -5.23
C VAL A 324 -1.89 12.75 -6.09
N ALA A 325 -2.51 12.86 -7.27
CA ALA A 325 -2.51 11.81 -8.29
C ALA A 325 -1.55 12.15 -9.43
N TYR A 326 -0.65 11.23 -9.78
CA TYR A 326 0.30 11.39 -10.89
C TYR A 326 0.04 10.37 -12.00
N ASP A 327 -0.41 10.88 -13.15
CA ASP A 327 -0.67 10.13 -14.39
C ASP A 327 0.36 10.50 -15.46
N GLY A 328 1.58 10.00 -15.32
CA GLY A 328 2.65 10.26 -16.29
C GLY A 328 3.68 9.15 -16.35
N HIS A 329 4.61 9.26 -17.30
CA HIS A 329 5.66 8.28 -17.48
C HIS A 329 6.53 8.12 -16.23
N SER A 330 6.72 6.88 -15.82
CA SER A 330 7.80 6.53 -14.90
C SER A 330 9.15 6.64 -15.61
N MET A 331 10.18 7.09 -14.90
CA MET A 331 11.54 7.20 -15.43
C MET A 331 12.53 6.49 -14.50
N LEU A 332 13.52 5.81 -15.06
CA LEU A 332 14.66 5.34 -14.28
C LEU A 332 15.36 6.56 -13.66
N GLY A 333 15.53 6.54 -12.33
CA GLY A 333 16.03 7.69 -11.56
C GLY A 333 14.94 8.62 -11.04
N ALA A 334 13.66 8.25 -11.12
CA ALA A 334 12.57 9.01 -10.52
C ALA A 334 12.75 9.25 -9.01
N SER A 335 13.47 8.40 -8.29
CA SER A 335 13.69 8.59 -6.86
C SER A 335 14.46 9.87 -6.52
N ASP A 336 15.51 10.18 -7.29
CA ASP A 336 16.20 11.47 -7.17
C ASP A 336 15.23 12.63 -7.44
N PHE A 337 14.32 12.47 -8.41
CA PHE A 337 13.31 13.49 -8.68
C PHE A 337 12.37 13.71 -7.48
N TRP A 338 11.81 12.63 -6.92
CA TRP A 338 10.90 12.71 -5.75
C TRP A 338 11.62 13.11 -4.46
N SER A 339 12.95 13.06 -4.40
CA SER A 339 13.71 13.53 -3.22
C SER A 339 13.91 15.05 -3.18
N ARG A 340 13.69 15.76 -4.29
CA ARG A 340 13.98 17.19 -4.44
C ARG A 340 12.91 18.12 -3.84
N PRO A 341 11.59 17.84 -3.93
CA PRO A 341 10.57 18.75 -3.42
C PRO A 341 10.62 18.89 -1.90
N GLU A 342 10.15 20.04 -1.42
CA GLU A 342 9.81 20.22 -0.01
C GLU A 342 8.37 19.74 0.21
N TYR A 343 8.20 18.77 1.10
CA TYR A 343 6.90 18.19 1.40
C TYR A 343 6.24 18.92 2.57
N PRO A 344 4.92 19.17 2.51
CA PRO A 344 4.23 19.82 3.61
C PRO A 344 4.08 18.87 4.81
N ASP A 345 3.86 19.44 6.00
CA ASP A 345 3.72 18.67 7.24
C ASP A 345 2.37 17.97 7.42
N PHE A 346 1.32 18.37 6.69
CA PHE A 346 -0.03 17.80 6.81
C PHE A 346 -0.13 16.40 6.21
N TYR A 347 -1.14 15.62 6.61
CA TYR A 347 -1.37 14.28 6.08
C TYR A 347 -1.68 14.31 4.57
N GLN A 348 -1.00 13.46 3.80
CA GLN A 348 -1.18 13.37 2.36
C GLN A 348 -1.44 11.94 1.87
N ILE A 349 -2.26 11.84 0.82
CA ILE A 349 -2.49 10.62 0.05
C ILE A 349 -1.87 10.79 -1.33
N TYR A 350 -0.96 9.91 -1.71
CA TYR A 350 -0.38 9.86 -3.05
C TYR A 350 -0.97 8.72 -3.86
N LEU A 351 -1.41 9.01 -5.09
CA LEU A 351 -1.89 8.03 -6.05
C LEU A 351 -0.97 7.99 -7.26
N TYR A 352 -0.27 6.88 -7.45
CA TYR A 352 0.71 6.77 -8.54
C TYR A 352 0.35 5.64 -9.51
N GLY A 353 -0.09 6.00 -10.71
CA GLY A 353 -0.50 5.05 -11.77
C GLY A 353 0.61 4.56 -12.69
N GLY A 354 1.87 4.88 -12.40
CA GLY A 354 3.02 4.50 -13.22
C GLY A 354 3.50 3.07 -12.98
N CYS A 355 4.30 2.55 -13.91
CA CYS A 355 4.76 1.15 -13.90
C CYS A 355 6.01 0.89 -13.05
N LEU A 356 6.58 1.88 -12.35
CA LEU A 356 7.65 1.62 -11.37
C LEU A 356 7.07 1.53 -9.96
N GLY A 357 7.56 0.57 -9.16
CA GLY A 357 7.04 0.25 -7.82
C GLY A 357 7.59 1.08 -6.66
N TYR A 358 7.10 0.75 -5.45
CA TYR A 358 7.36 1.30 -4.11
C TYR A 358 8.58 2.24 -3.96
N GLU A 359 9.80 1.76 -4.16
CA GLU A 359 11.00 2.52 -3.79
C GLU A 359 11.28 3.77 -4.63
N TYR A 360 10.79 3.86 -5.87
CA TYR A 360 11.12 5.00 -6.74
C TYR A 360 10.45 6.31 -6.32
N TYR A 361 9.43 6.28 -5.48
CA TYR A 361 8.75 7.49 -5.02
C TYR A 361 8.26 7.38 -3.58
N VAL A 362 7.83 6.20 -3.10
CA VAL A 362 7.34 6.07 -1.73
C VAL A 362 8.42 6.42 -0.72
N ALA A 363 9.62 5.85 -0.85
CA ALA A 363 10.74 6.12 0.05
C ALA A 363 11.18 7.60 0.07
N PRO A 364 11.43 8.27 -1.07
CA PRO A 364 11.79 9.69 -1.04
C PRO A 364 10.65 10.60 -0.56
N ILE A 365 9.38 10.29 -0.85
CA ILE A 365 8.22 11.04 -0.31
C ILE A 365 8.16 10.86 1.22
N LEU A 366 8.25 9.61 1.71
CA LEU A 366 8.27 9.31 3.14
C LEU A 366 9.44 9.99 3.86
N ALA A 367 10.63 9.98 3.27
CA ALA A 367 11.78 10.68 3.81
C ALA A 367 11.53 12.20 3.87
N GLY A 368 10.91 12.77 2.83
CA GLY A 368 10.44 14.16 2.81
C GLY A 368 9.41 14.47 3.90
N LYS A 369 8.60 13.48 4.27
CA LYS A 369 7.67 13.51 5.42
C LYS A 369 8.32 13.21 6.77
N GLY A 370 9.66 13.12 6.83
CA GLY A 370 10.41 12.87 8.06
C GLY A 370 10.41 11.41 8.52
N GLY A 371 10.02 10.46 7.67
CA GLY A 371 9.91 9.04 8.02
C GLY A 371 8.62 8.68 8.76
N ASP A 372 7.63 9.57 8.75
CA ASP A 372 6.42 9.47 9.56
C ASP A 372 5.20 9.04 8.72
N TRP A 373 4.80 7.78 8.88
CA TRP A 373 3.65 7.21 8.18
C TRP A 373 2.30 7.78 8.64
N SER A 374 2.21 8.38 9.84
CA SER A 374 0.96 9.02 10.30
C SER A 374 0.54 10.23 9.45
N LYS A 375 1.43 10.66 8.53
CA LYS A 375 1.25 11.80 7.62
C LYS A 375 1.20 11.40 6.15
N LEU A 376 1.24 10.10 5.83
CA LEU A 376 1.42 9.66 4.46
C LEU A 376 0.77 8.31 4.19
N ASP A 377 -0.10 8.28 3.20
CA ASP A 377 -0.54 7.07 2.54
C ASP A 377 -0.15 7.10 1.07
N VAL A 378 0.35 5.98 0.53
CA VAL A 378 0.77 5.92 -0.88
C VAL A 378 0.20 4.70 -1.58
N LEU A 379 -0.60 4.95 -2.61
CA LEU A 379 -1.09 3.96 -3.57
C LEU A 379 -0.07 3.76 -4.68
N SER A 380 0.38 2.51 -4.84
CA SER A 380 1.40 2.12 -5.81
C SER A 380 1.00 0.86 -6.56
N SER A 381 1.45 0.75 -7.82
CA SER A 381 1.31 -0.49 -8.58
C SER A 381 2.21 -1.61 -8.00
N VAL A 382 1.59 -2.76 -7.73
CA VAL A 382 2.21 -4.03 -7.31
C VAL A 382 2.60 -4.86 -8.54
N VAL A 383 1.76 -4.82 -9.59
CA VAL A 383 2.08 -5.35 -10.92
C VAL A 383 2.34 -4.16 -11.84
N GLU A 384 3.57 -4.10 -12.38
CA GLU A 384 4.13 -2.98 -13.15
C GLU A 384 3.46 -2.78 -14.53
N VAL A 385 2.19 -2.40 -14.53
CA VAL A 385 1.44 -2.01 -15.72
C VAL A 385 0.85 -0.63 -15.46
N SER A 386 1.00 0.29 -16.40
CA SER A 386 0.47 1.65 -16.27
C SER A 386 -1.05 1.64 -16.35
N ALA A 387 -1.68 2.48 -15.54
CA ALA A 387 -3.11 2.76 -15.62
C ALA A 387 -3.32 4.28 -15.68
N PRO A 388 -4.21 4.80 -16.55
CA PRO A 388 -4.49 6.23 -16.59
C PRO A 388 -5.22 6.69 -15.32
N ALA A 389 -5.10 7.96 -14.94
CA ALA A 389 -5.74 8.52 -13.73
C ALA A 389 -7.25 8.29 -13.68
N ASN A 390 -7.91 8.24 -14.84
CA ASN A 390 -9.34 7.91 -14.91
C ASN A 390 -9.68 6.55 -14.26
N ASP A 391 -8.75 5.58 -14.30
CA ASP A 391 -9.02 4.20 -13.87
C ASP A 391 -8.60 3.92 -12.43
N TYR A 392 -7.76 4.78 -11.82
CA TYR A 392 -7.39 4.67 -10.39
C TYR A 392 -7.82 5.88 -9.56
N ALA A 393 -7.52 7.11 -9.99
CA ALA A 393 -7.91 8.32 -9.26
C ALA A 393 -9.42 8.59 -9.34
N GLY A 394 -10.06 8.21 -10.45
CA GLY A 394 -11.52 8.29 -10.63
C GLY A 394 -12.31 7.46 -9.60
N PRO A 395 -12.14 6.13 -9.55
CA PRO A 395 -12.81 5.28 -8.55
C PRO A 395 -12.38 5.61 -7.11
N PHE A 396 -11.12 6.00 -6.88
CA PHE A 396 -10.69 6.53 -5.58
C PHE A 396 -11.56 7.73 -5.16
N LEU A 397 -11.65 8.76 -6.02
CA LEU A 397 -12.43 9.96 -5.73
C LEU A 397 -13.92 9.62 -5.52
N GLY A 398 -14.50 8.73 -6.34
CA GLY A 398 -15.89 8.30 -6.14
C GLY A 398 -16.14 7.67 -4.76
N LYS A 399 -15.19 6.86 -4.27
CA LYS A 399 -15.23 6.26 -2.93
C LYS A 399 -14.97 7.27 -1.82
N LEU A 400 -14.06 8.22 -2.02
CA LEU A 400 -13.85 9.34 -1.11
C LEU A 400 -15.13 10.16 -0.93
N LEU A 401 -15.80 10.55 -2.02
CA LEU A 401 -17.07 11.29 -1.95
C LEU A 401 -18.14 10.49 -1.20
N THR A 402 -18.22 9.18 -1.45
CA THR A 402 -19.12 8.28 -0.71
C THR A 402 -18.79 8.29 0.79
N ALA A 403 -17.51 8.30 1.17
CA ALA A 403 -17.09 8.34 2.56
C ALA A 403 -17.54 9.62 3.26
N LEU A 404 -17.31 10.76 2.62
CA LEU A 404 -17.65 12.08 3.15
C LEU A 404 -19.17 12.22 3.40
N ASP A 405 -20.01 11.62 2.55
CA ASP A 405 -21.47 11.64 2.73
C ASP A 405 -22.00 10.59 3.74
N ASN A 406 -21.19 9.59 4.12
CA ASN A 406 -21.64 8.44 4.91
C ASN A 406 -20.82 8.21 6.18
N GLY A 407 -20.38 9.29 6.83
CA GLY A 407 -19.70 9.22 8.13
C GLY A 407 -18.34 8.50 8.07
N TYR A 408 -17.61 8.67 6.96
CA TYR A 408 -16.25 8.18 6.77
C TYR A 408 -16.10 6.65 6.78
N ARG A 409 -17.19 5.92 6.50
CA ARG A 409 -17.26 4.45 6.58
C ARG A 409 -16.69 3.68 5.39
N VAL A 410 -15.98 4.35 4.50
CA VAL A 410 -15.33 3.72 3.36
C VAL A 410 -13.89 3.42 3.74
N SER A 411 -13.59 2.13 3.91
CA SER A 411 -12.24 1.70 4.26
C SER A 411 -11.28 1.89 3.09
N TRP A 412 -9.98 1.83 3.37
CA TRP A 412 -8.99 1.60 2.32
C TRP A 412 -9.46 0.40 1.51
N LYS A 413 -9.91 -0.70 2.14
CA LYS A 413 -10.45 -1.95 1.53
C LYS A 413 -11.56 -1.75 0.48
N ASP A 414 -12.27 -0.64 0.53
CA ASP A 414 -13.30 -0.31 -0.47
C ASP A 414 -12.73 0.43 -1.69
N MET A 415 -11.66 1.21 -1.51
CA MET A 415 -11.03 2.07 -2.52
C MET A 415 -10.25 1.31 -3.61
N LEU A 416 -9.09 0.67 -3.31
CA LEU A 416 -8.49 -0.36 -4.18
C LEU A 416 -9.46 -1.41 -4.73
N GLY A 417 -10.53 -1.82 -4.02
CA GLY A 417 -11.53 -2.74 -4.57
C GLY A 417 -12.25 -2.12 -5.78
N ALA A 418 -12.62 -0.84 -5.68
CA ALA A 418 -13.16 -0.07 -6.80
C ALA A 418 -12.11 0.16 -7.89
N ILE A 419 -10.86 0.48 -7.52
CA ILE A 419 -9.76 0.68 -8.48
C ILE A 419 -9.49 -0.61 -9.25
N ARG A 420 -9.37 -1.75 -8.56
CA ARG A 420 -9.12 -3.08 -9.14
C ARG A 420 -10.16 -3.47 -10.17
N SER A 421 -11.42 -3.06 -10.00
CA SER A 421 -12.46 -3.37 -11.00
C SER A 421 -12.22 -2.69 -12.36
N ARG A 422 -11.27 -1.75 -12.44
CA ARG A 422 -11.03 -0.88 -13.60
C ARG A 422 -9.60 -0.95 -14.13
N VAL A 423 -8.63 -1.24 -13.28
CA VAL A 423 -7.23 -1.41 -13.69
C VAL A 423 -6.99 -2.88 -14.04
N GLY A 424 -6.79 -3.18 -15.33
CA GLY A 424 -6.83 -4.53 -15.90
C GLY A 424 -5.89 -5.55 -15.25
N ASP A 425 -4.69 -5.73 -15.84
CA ASP A 425 -3.67 -6.62 -15.26
C ASP A 425 -2.83 -5.91 -14.17
N SER A 426 -2.94 -4.59 -14.05
CA SER A 426 -2.34 -3.84 -12.95
C SER A 426 -2.99 -4.25 -11.63
N THR A 427 -2.18 -4.41 -10.60
CA THR A 427 -2.66 -4.57 -9.22
C THR A 427 -2.10 -3.41 -8.42
N PHE A 428 -2.90 -2.78 -7.56
CA PHE A 428 -2.46 -1.69 -6.70
C PHE A 428 -2.47 -2.12 -5.24
N GLY A 429 -1.52 -1.62 -4.49
CA GLY A 429 -1.38 -1.77 -3.05
C GLY A 429 -1.30 -0.40 -2.38
N MET A 430 -1.47 -0.38 -1.06
CA MET A 430 -1.36 0.83 -0.24
C MET A 430 -0.23 0.69 0.78
N SER A 431 0.63 1.70 0.86
CA SER A 431 1.67 1.86 1.88
C SER A 431 1.24 2.89 2.92
N GLY A 432 1.73 2.77 4.16
CA GLY A 432 1.41 3.69 5.27
C GLY A 432 0.18 3.30 6.08
N VAL A 433 -0.77 2.63 5.43
CA VAL A 433 -2.12 2.39 5.98
C VAL A 433 -2.20 1.56 7.25
N ARG A 434 -1.13 0.86 7.63
CA ARG A 434 -1.09 0.08 8.88
C ARG A 434 -1.14 0.97 10.11
N ASP A 435 -0.42 2.07 10.04
CA ASP A 435 -0.26 3.02 11.14
C ASP A 435 -1.46 3.97 11.21
N ASN A 436 -2.43 3.83 10.29
CA ASN A 436 -3.62 4.66 10.29
C ASN A 436 -4.47 4.41 11.53
N CYS A 437 -4.63 5.47 12.29
CA CYS A 437 -5.32 5.47 13.55
C CYS A 437 -6.81 5.71 13.39
N PHE A 438 -7.27 6.37 12.33
CA PHE A 438 -8.68 6.65 12.14
C PHE A 438 -9.50 5.37 11.96
N SER A 439 -10.67 5.36 12.60
CA SER A 439 -11.81 4.52 12.25
C SER A 439 -13.10 5.31 12.45
N PRO A 440 -14.20 4.94 11.76
CA PRO A 440 -15.50 5.58 11.96
C PRO A 440 -16.01 5.56 13.42
N GLY A 441 -15.56 4.60 14.23
CA GLY A 441 -15.93 4.48 15.65
C GLY A 441 -14.91 5.01 16.64
N GLY A 442 -13.86 5.70 16.18
CA GLY A 442 -12.82 6.27 17.04
C GLY A 442 -11.40 5.89 16.59
N SER A 443 -10.42 6.01 17.49
CA SER A 443 -9.03 5.72 17.15
C SER A 443 -8.65 4.26 17.37
N ARG A 444 -7.96 3.65 16.40
CA ARG A 444 -7.34 2.32 16.44
C ARG A 444 -6.04 2.31 17.24
N CYS A 445 -5.33 3.43 17.31
CA CYS A 445 -3.99 3.50 17.90
C CYS A 445 -3.98 3.70 19.43
N GLY A 446 -5.14 3.61 20.09
CA GLY A 446 -5.25 3.81 21.53
C GLY A 446 -4.87 5.23 21.94
N GLY A 447 -5.81 6.16 21.83
CA GLY A 447 -5.88 7.30 22.74
C GLY A 447 -6.79 6.93 23.90
N GLU A 448 -6.50 7.41 25.12
CA GLU A 448 -7.40 7.26 26.28
C GLU A 448 -8.85 7.51 25.85
N PRO A 449 -9.83 6.76 26.42
CA PRO A 449 -11.23 7.00 26.15
C PRO A 449 -11.46 8.49 26.27
N THR A 450 -11.81 9.11 25.15
CA THR A 450 -12.15 10.52 25.16
C THR A 450 -13.15 10.68 26.29
N THR A 451 -12.88 11.60 27.20
CA THR A 451 -13.87 12.01 28.20
C THR A 451 -14.94 12.81 27.46
N ASP A 452 -15.59 12.18 26.50
CA ASP A 452 -16.90 12.57 26.02
C ASP A 452 -17.82 12.36 27.24
N PRO A 453 -18.43 13.42 27.79
CA PRO A 453 -19.34 13.28 28.92
C PRO A 453 -20.56 12.41 28.60
N THR A 454 -20.76 12.03 27.33
CA THR A 454 -21.79 11.11 26.88
C THR A 454 -21.33 9.68 26.66
N ALA A 455 -20.02 9.41 26.75
CA ALA A 455 -19.48 8.06 26.62
C ALA A 455 -19.78 7.22 27.87
N LYS A 456 -20.21 5.97 27.64
CA LYS A 456 -20.45 4.98 28.69
C LYS A 456 -19.75 3.69 28.34
N SER A 457 -19.22 3.00 29.35
CA SER A 457 -18.55 1.72 29.18
C SER A 457 -19.11 0.65 30.12
N TRP A 458 -19.11 -0.58 29.64
CA TRP A 458 -19.54 -1.77 30.36
C TRP A 458 -18.61 -2.93 30.01
N GLU A 459 -18.25 -3.77 30.97
CA GLU A 459 -17.22 -4.81 30.80
C GLU A 459 -17.66 -6.14 31.41
N ALA A 460 -17.23 -7.23 30.77
CA ALA A 460 -17.25 -8.57 31.32
C ALA A 460 -15.86 -9.22 31.18
N ALA A 461 -15.35 -9.80 32.27
CA ALA A 461 -14.09 -10.54 32.31
C ALA A 461 -14.36 -11.98 32.79
N PRO A 462 -14.85 -12.87 31.90
CA PRO A 462 -15.41 -14.14 32.33
C PRO A 462 -14.36 -15.25 32.47
N GLU A 463 -13.14 -15.07 31.93
CA GLU A 463 -12.05 -16.05 31.95
C GLU A 463 -12.49 -17.46 31.48
N LEU A 464 -13.18 -17.52 30.33
CA LEU A 464 -13.77 -18.77 29.83
C LEU A 464 -12.84 -19.47 28.84
N ALA A 465 -12.58 -20.76 29.08
CA ALA A 465 -11.83 -21.61 28.17
C ALA A 465 -12.62 -21.85 26.88
N ILE A 466 -12.02 -21.57 25.72
CA ILE A 466 -12.57 -21.79 24.40
C ILE A 466 -12.31 -23.25 24.00
N PRO A 467 -13.35 -24.08 23.76
CA PRO A 467 -13.18 -25.46 23.34
C PRO A 467 -12.67 -25.56 21.89
N ASP A 468 -11.68 -26.42 21.67
CA ASP A 468 -11.08 -26.76 20.36
C ASP A 468 -12.11 -27.38 19.40
N ASN A 469 -12.14 -26.92 18.15
CA ASN A 469 -12.98 -27.43 17.07
C ASN A 469 -14.46 -27.64 17.45
N ASP A 470 -15.04 -26.69 18.18
CA ASP A 470 -16.43 -26.75 18.63
C ASP A 470 -17.18 -25.48 18.19
N GLU A 471 -18.01 -25.63 17.15
CA GLU A 471 -18.86 -24.56 16.63
C GLU A 471 -19.81 -23.96 17.70
N ALA A 472 -20.09 -24.68 18.80
CA ALA A 472 -20.87 -24.13 19.90
C ALA A 472 -20.08 -23.12 20.74
N GLY A 473 -18.76 -23.28 20.82
CA GLY A 473 -17.84 -22.35 21.47
C GLY A 473 -18.17 -22.02 22.93
N VAL A 474 -17.85 -20.78 23.31
CA VAL A 474 -18.21 -20.16 24.59
C VAL A 474 -19.16 -18.98 24.40
N VAL A 475 -19.94 -18.71 25.44
CA VAL A 475 -20.89 -17.61 25.50
C VAL A 475 -20.64 -16.79 26.76
N SER A 476 -20.49 -15.48 26.61
CA SER A 476 -20.37 -14.52 27.71
C SER A 476 -21.49 -13.49 27.65
N GLU A 477 -22.15 -13.23 28.77
CA GLU A 477 -23.25 -12.26 28.87
C GLU A 477 -22.82 -11.01 29.66
N LEU A 478 -23.27 -9.85 29.19
CA LEU A 478 -23.10 -8.54 29.85
C LEU A 478 -24.46 -7.84 29.94
N THR A 479 -24.90 -7.54 31.16
CA THR A 479 -26.18 -6.83 31.38
C THR A 479 -25.97 -5.33 31.53
N VAL A 480 -26.58 -4.56 30.62
CA VAL A 480 -26.60 -3.08 30.66
C VAL A 480 -27.93 -2.60 31.22
N SER A 481 -27.90 -1.81 32.28
CA SER A 481 -29.10 -1.36 33.00
C SER A 481 -29.62 0.01 32.54
N GLU A 482 -28.72 0.85 32.03
CA GLU A 482 -29.04 2.21 31.56
C GLU A 482 -29.86 2.19 30.28
N ASP A 483 -30.91 3.01 30.24
CA ASP A 483 -31.70 3.26 29.03
C ASP A 483 -31.14 4.48 28.31
N VAL A 484 -30.23 4.24 27.38
CA VAL A 484 -29.60 5.28 26.56
C VAL A 484 -29.58 4.82 25.12
N VAL A 485 -29.71 5.76 24.18
CA VAL A 485 -29.63 5.45 22.76
C VAL A 485 -28.18 5.46 22.33
N ILE A 486 -27.75 4.42 21.62
CA ILE A 486 -26.39 4.29 21.08
C ILE A 486 -26.27 5.15 19.82
N ASP A 487 -25.31 6.07 19.79
CA ASP A 487 -24.94 6.78 18.56
C ASP A 487 -23.73 6.11 17.87
N ALA A 488 -22.72 5.73 18.63
CA ALA A 488 -21.62 4.85 18.19
C ALA A 488 -21.34 3.78 19.24
N LEU A 489 -20.90 2.60 18.80
CA LEU A 489 -20.53 1.48 19.67
C LEU A 489 -19.18 0.92 19.24
N SER A 490 -18.30 0.74 20.21
CA SER A 490 -17.03 0.03 20.08
C SER A 490 -17.01 -1.14 21.05
N VAL A 491 -16.47 -2.27 20.61
CA VAL A 491 -16.35 -3.50 21.40
C VAL A 491 -14.91 -3.93 21.46
N HIS A 492 -14.32 -3.90 22.64
CA HIS A 492 -12.99 -4.44 22.87
C HIS A 492 -13.09 -5.92 23.25
N VAL A 493 -12.22 -6.76 22.69
CA VAL A 493 -12.17 -8.20 22.96
C VAL A 493 -10.72 -8.60 23.22
N ALA A 494 -10.50 -9.26 24.36
CA ALA A 494 -9.24 -9.85 24.77
C ALA A 494 -9.37 -11.38 24.86
N ILE A 495 -8.71 -12.10 23.95
CA ILE A 495 -8.64 -13.56 23.88
C ILE A 495 -7.19 -13.98 23.80
N GLU A 496 -6.76 -14.91 24.65
CA GLU A 496 -5.49 -15.63 24.48
C GLU A 496 -5.76 -16.88 23.62
N HIS A 497 -5.05 -17.07 22.50
CA HIS A 497 -5.22 -18.22 21.61
C HIS A 497 -3.95 -18.48 20.78
N SER A 498 -3.59 -19.74 20.58
CA SER A 498 -2.41 -20.12 19.79
C SER A 498 -2.59 -20.00 18.27
N TYR A 499 -3.82 -19.91 17.77
CA TYR A 499 -4.10 -19.70 16.35
C TYR A 499 -5.41 -18.92 16.14
N ILE A 500 -5.34 -17.61 15.94
CA ILE A 500 -6.54 -16.76 15.88
C ILE A 500 -7.32 -16.86 14.57
N GLY A 501 -6.70 -17.43 13.52
CA GLY A 501 -7.36 -17.75 12.26
C GLY A 501 -8.47 -18.80 12.36
N ASP A 502 -8.59 -19.47 13.51
CA ASP A 502 -9.62 -20.49 13.73
C ASP A 502 -10.86 -19.94 14.43
N LEU A 503 -10.75 -18.72 14.99
CA LEU A 503 -11.78 -18.14 15.81
C LEU A 503 -12.89 -17.48 15.00
N VAL A 504 -14.11 -17.58 15.50
CA VAL A 504 -15.27 -16.78 15.08
C VAL A 504 -15.82 -16.07 16.31
N VAL A 505 -15.93 -14.74 16.25
CA VAL A 505 -16.43 -13.89 17.36
C VAL A 505 -17.63 -13.09 16.89
N VAL A 506 -18.76 -13.24 17.59
CA VAL A 506 -20.03 -12.58 17.25
C VAL A 506 -20.63 -11.92 18.47
N LEU A 507 -20.98 -10.64 18.34
CA LEU A 507 -21.79 -9.91 19.31
C LEU A 507 -23.28 -10.03 18.97
N GLU A 508 -24.11 -10.31 19.96
CA GLU A 508 -25.57 -10.38 19.80
C GLU A 508 -26.30 -9.53 20.85
N LYS A 509 -27.35 -8.84 20.41
CA LYS A 509 -28.38 -8.26 21.28
C LYS A 509 -29.74 -8.25 20.58
N ASP A 510 -30.78 -8.62 21.31
CA ASP A 510 -32.17 -8.62 20.83
C ASP A 510 -32.37 -9.37 19.49
N GLY A 511 -31.59 -10.44 19.28
CA GLY A 511 -31.59 -11.24 18.05
C GLY A 511 -30.85 -10.63 16.86
N VAL A 512 -30.28 -9.42 17.01
CA VAL A 512 -29.37 -8.81 16.03
C VAL A 512 -27.95 -9.27 16.32
N ARG A 513 -27.27 -9.82 15.31
CA ARG A 513 -25.90 -10.33 15.39
C ARG A 513 -24.95 -9.45 14.58
N ALA A 514 -23.78 -9.17 15.13
CA ALA A 514 -22.67 -8.48 14.48
C ALA A 514 -21.41 -9.35 14.54
N MET A 515 -20.85 -9.69 13.38
CA MET A 515 -19.58 -10.40 13.28
C MET A 515 -18.45 -9.44 13.66
N LEU A 516 -17.63 -9.83 14.64
CA LEU A 516 -16.44 -9.08 15.05
C LEU A 516 -15.17 -9.71 14.47
N TRP A 517 -15.13 -11.04 14.37
CA TRP A 517 -13.97 -11.80 13.89
C TRP A 517 -14.43 -13.06 13.15
N ASP A 518 -13.90 -13.35 11.97
CA ASP A 518 -14.29 -14.50 11.14
C ASP A 518 -13.05 -15.16 10.51
N GLY A 519 -12.26 -15.85 11.34
CA GLY A 519 -11.03 -16.53 10.92
C GLY A 519 -9.94 -15.61 10.36
N ALA A 520 -9.89 -14.36 10.82
CA ALA A 520 -8.85 -13.41 10.43
C ALA A 520 -7.50 -13.73 11.12
N GLY A 521 -6.39 -13.19 10.61
CA GLY A 521 -5.08 -13.27 11.27
C GLY A 521 -4.22 -14.51 10.98
N ALA A 522 -4.75 -15.51 10.24
CA ALA A 522 -4.02 -16.75 9.92
C ALA A 522 -3.38 -17.38 11.17
N GLY A 523 -2.13 -17.82 11.12
CA GLY A 523 -1.39 -18.38 12.28
C GLY A 523 -0.92 -17.36 13.32
N GLY A 524 -1.58 -16.22 13.43
CA GLY A 524 -1.36 -15.25 14.50
C GLY A 524 -1.77 -15.78 15.87
N HIS A 525 -1.28 -15.15 16.93
CA HIS A 525 -1.63 -15.44 18.31
C HIS A 525 -2.40 -14.28 18.91
N ASP A 526 -3.34 -14.61 19.81
CA ASP A 526 -4.13 -13.69 20.65
C ASP A 526 -4.95 -12.62 19.89
N ILE A 527 -6.09 -12.23 20.47
CA ILE A 527 -6.88 -11.07 20.04
C ILE A 527 -6.86 -10.08 21.19
N ASP A 528 -6.37 -8.86 20.94
CA ASP A 528 -6.49 -7.73 21.86
C ASP A 528 -6.87 -6.50 21.03
N GLU A 529 -8.13 -6.47 20.60
CA GLU A 529 -8.59 -5.60 19.51
C GLU A 529 -9.90 -4.90 19.86
N THR A 530 -10.11 -3.71 19.28
CA THR A 530 -11.34 -2.94 19.42
C THR A 530 -12.08 -2.84 18.08
N PHE A 531 -13.33 -3.29 18.05
CA PHE A 531 -14.20 -3.34 16.88
C PHE A 531 -15.27 -2.25 16.93
N THR A 532 -15.44 -1.47 15.86
CA THR A 532 -16.61 -0.58 15.72
C THR A 532 -17.81 -1.39 15.24
N VAL A 533 -18.99 -1.20 15.85
CA VAL A 533 -20.18 -2.00 15.58
C VAL A 533 -21.41 -1.13 15.27
N ASP A 534 -21.77 -1.04 14.00
CA ASP A 534 -22.88 -0.19 13.54
C ASP A 534 -24.26 -0.84 13.67
N ALA A 535 -24.31 -2.17 13.83
CA ALA A 535 -25.55 -2.94 13.85
C ALA A 535 -26.53 -2.49 14.95
N PHE A 536 -26.04 -1.75 15.95
CA PHE A 536 -26.81 -1.31 17.11
C PHE A 536 -26.97 0.22 17.20
N THR A 537 -26.50 0.98 16.21
CA THR A 537 -26.71 2.44 16.16
C THR A 537 -28.20 2.77 16.12
N GLY A 538 -28.62 3.73 16.96
CA GLY A 538 -30.01 4.14 17.12
C GLY A 538 -30.86 3.21 17.99
N THR A 539 -30.29 2.14 18.54
CA THR A 539 -30.96 1.23 19.47
C THR A 539 -30.66 1.58 20.93
N THR A 540 -31.48 1.07 21.87
CA THR A 540 -31.19 1.23 23.29
C THR A 540 -30.03 0.32 23.72
N ALA A 541 -29.10 0.85 24.52
CA ALA A 541 -28.04 0.06 25.14
C ALA A 541 -28.58 -0.91 26.20
N ARG A 542 -29.76 -0.62 26.80
CA ARG A 542 -30.37 -1.45 27.83
C ARG A 542 -30.62 -2.87 27.32
N GLY A 543 -30.25 -3.85 28.13
CA GLY A 543 -30.55 -5.26 27.89
C GLY A 543 -29.34 -6.15 28.11
N THR A 544 -29.49 -7.42 27.75
CA THR A 544 -28.41 -8.40 27.77
C THR A 544 -27.71 -8.41 26.43
N TRP A 545 -26.40 -8.16 26.47
CA TRP A 545 -25.48 -8.34 25.36
C TRP A 545 -24.79 -9.68 25.50
N THR A 546 -24.60 -10.37 24.39
CA THR A 546 -24.04 -11.72 24.37
C THR A 546 -22.86 -11.76 23.40
N LEU A 547 -21.67 -12.13 23.88
CA LEU A 547 -20.52 -12.42 23.03
C LEU A 547 -20.39 -13.93 22.85
N HIS A 548 -20.40 -14.37 21.60
CA HIS A 548 -20.14 -15.75 21.19
C HIS A 548 -18.72 -15.84 20.64
N VAL A 549 -17.95 -16.82 21.10
CA VAL A 549 -16.61 -17.10 20.60
C VAL A 549 -16.49 -18.60 20.34
N SER A 550 -16.19 -19.01 19.12
CA SER A 550 -15.98 -20.43 18.77
C SER A 550 -14.66 -20.63 18.06
N ASP A 551 -14.00 -21.76 18.35
CA ASP A 551 -12.89 -22.28 17.55
C ASP A 551 -13.45 -23.27 16.52
N THR A 552 -13.07 -23.09 15.25
CA THR A 552 -13.59 -23.85 14.11
C THR A 552 -12.55 -24.77 13.45
N ALA A 553 -11.33 -24.86 14.00
CA ALA A 553 -10.31 -25.80 13.56
C ALA A 553 -9.84 -26.67 14.73
N SER A 554 -9.02 -27.69 14.43
CA SER A 554 -8.48 -28.59 15.46
C SER A 554 -7.09 -28.13 15.89
N TYR A 555 -6.68 -28.57 17.09
CA TYR A 555 -5.32 -28.53 17.66
C TYR A 555 -4.98 -27.30 18.51
N ASP A 556 -5.79 -26.26 18.46
CA ASP A 556 -5.56 -25.00 19.17
C ASP A 556 -6.65 -24.80 20.24
N THR A 557 -6.28 -24.10 21.31
CA THR A 557 -7.22 -23.77 22.40
C THR A 557 -6.85 -22.41 22.95
N GLY A 558 -7.78 -21.78 23.66
CA GLY A 558 -7.50 -20.51 24.31
C GLY A 558 -8.50 -20.11 25.36
N THR A 559 -8.48 -18.84 25.74
CA THR A 559 -9.28 -18.28 26.82
C THR A 559 -9.83 -16.92 26.41
N LEU A 560 -11.16 -16.75 26.52
CA LEU A 560 -11.79 -15.44 26.51
C LEU A 560 -11.53 -14.76 27.86
N ASN A 561 -10.58 -13.83 27.88
CA ASN A 561 -10.14 -13.14 29.08
C ASN A 561 -11.14 -12.04 29.47
N SER A 562 -11.42 -11.13 28.54
CA SER A 562 -12.37 -10.04 28.76
C SER A 562 -12.95 -9.49 27.46
N TRP A 563 -14.03 -8.73 27.60
CA TRP A 563 -14.57 -7.89 26.55
C TRP A 563 -15.34 -6.71 27.16
N SER A 564 -15.40 -5.60 26.43
CA SER A 564 -16.13 -4.42 26.87
C SER A 564 -16.90 -3.76 25.73
N LEU A 565 -17.97 -3.07 26.10
CA LEU A 565 -18.75 -2.17 25.25
C LEU A 565 -18.41 -0.74 25.64
N THR A 566 -18.07 0.10 24.67
CA THR A 566 -17.95 1.55 24.85
C THR A 566 -18.88 2.23 23.85
N ALA A 567 -19.84 3.01 24.34
CA ALA A 567 -20.81 3.70 23.49
C ALA A 567 -20.82 5.20 23.74
N THR A 568 -20.91 6.00 22.68
CA THR A 568 -21.39 7.38 22.78
C THR A 568 -22.92 7.39 22.74
N THR A 569 -23.53 8.22 23.57
CA THR A 569 -24.97 8.11 23.86
C THR A 569 -25.69 9.44 23.89
N ARG A 570 -27.00 9.43 23.65
CA ARG A 570 -27.85 10.64 23.74
C ARG A 570 -29.18 10.40 24.42
#